data_AF-A0A923PQ99-F1
#
_entry.id   AF-A0A923PQ99-F1
#
_cell.length_a   1.000
_cell.length_b   1.000
_cell.length_c   1.000
_cell.angle_alpha   90.00
_cell.angle_beta   90.00
_cell.angle_gamma   90.00
#
_symmetry.space_group_name_H-M   'P 1'
#
loop_
_entity.id
_entity.type
_entity.pdbx_description
1 polymer ?
#
loop_
_entity_poly.entity_id
_entity_poly.type
_entity_poly.pdbx_seq_one_letter_code
_entity_poly.pdbx_strand_id
1 'polypeptide(L)'
;GENMRVFPISNWTEMDVWEYIQREQLEVPSIYFSHRRQCVRRGGQWLPVNTLVPPKPHEEVRELVVRVRTIGDITSTGCVESPAATTADIIAEIAAARVTERGSRADDKSSEAAMEDRKKAGYF
;
A
#
# COMPACT_ATOMS: atom_id res chain seq x y z
N GLY A 1 -28.02 -16.92 13.88
CA GLY A 1 -26.67 -17.49 14.01
C GLY A 1 -25.73 -16.36 14.32
N GLU A 2 -24.88 -16.52 15.32
CA GLU A 2 -23.88 -15.52 15.68
C GLU A 2 -22.62 -15.72 14.83
N ASN A 3 -22.03 -14.62 14.36
CA ASN A 3 -20.78 -14.62 13.61
C ASN A 3 -19.68 -14.05 14.50
N MET A 4 -18.57 -14.77 14.65
CA MET A 4 -17.37 -14.30 15.34
C MET A 4 -16.28 -13.96 14.32
N ARG A 5 -15.54 -12.87 14.57
CA ARG A 5 -14.36 -12.46 13.80
C ARG A 5 -13.12 -12.58 14.69
N VAL A 6 -12.01 -13.06 14.12
CA VAL A 6 -10.74 -13.21 14.82
C VAL A 6 -9.65 -12.57 13.97
N PHE A 7 -8.75 -11.82 14.59
CA PHE A 7 -7.67 -11.08 13.94
C PHE A 7 -6.32 -11.50 14.55
N PRO A 8 -5.70 -12.60 14.07
CA PRO A 8 -4.53 -13.23 14.72
C PRO A 8 -3.26 -12.37 14.76
N ILE A 9 -3.16 -11.40 13.85
CA ILE A 9 -2.00 -10.51 13.71
C ILE A 9 -2.37 -9.05 14.05
N SER A 10 -3.40 -8.84 14.88
CA SER A 10 -3.90 -7.50 15.21
C SER A 10 -2.88 -6.61 15.91
N ASN A 11 -1.92 -7.21 16.61
CA ASN A 11 -0.82 -6.52 17.27
C ASN A 11 0.46 -6.42 16.43
N TRP A 12 0.46 -6.93 15.19
CA TRP A 12 1.62 -6.83 14.30
C TRP A 12 1.62 -5.48 13.58
N THR A 13 2.81 -4.89 13.49
CA THR A 13 3.12 -3.75 12.64
C THR A 13 3.45 -4.20 11.22
N GLU A 14 3.55 -3.26 10.28
CA GLU A 14 4.04 -3.55 8.93
C GLU A 14 5.48 -4.11 8.96
N MET A 15 6.31 -3.62 9.88
CA MET A 15 7.67 -4.13 10.06
C MET A 15 7.65 -5.61 10.44
N ASP A 16 6.82 -5.99 11.43
CA ASP A 16 6.71 -7.38 11.88
C ASP A 16 6.31 -8.32 10.74
N VAL A 17 5.40 -7.88 9.86
CA VAL A 17 4.96 -8.65 8.69
C VAL A 17 6.13 -8.86 7.71
N TRP A 18 6.87 -7.82 7.35
CA TRP A 18 7.96 -7.93 6.38
C TRP A 18 9.18 -8.68 6.93
N GLU A 19 9.53 -8.48 8.20
CA GLU A 19 10.58 -9.26 8.86
C GLU A 19 10.22 -10.75 8.90
N TYR A 20 8.95 -11.08 9.16
CA TYR A 20 8.49 -12.47 9.12
C TYR A 20 8.56 -13.06 7.70
N ILE A 21 8.11 -12.33 6.68
CA ILE A 21 8.24 -12.74 5.27
C ILE A 21 9.71 -13.02 4.92
N GLN A 22 10.64 -12.16 5.35
CA GLN A 22 12.06 -12.36 5.12
C GLN A 22 12.61 -13.59 5.84
N ARG A 23 12.28 -13.74 7.14
CA ARG A 23 12.78 -14.83 7.99
C ARG A 23 12.32 -16.20 7.49
N GLU A 24 11.04 -16.31 7.14
CA GLU A 24 10.44 -17.56 6.65
C GLU A 24 10.60 -17.75 5.13
N GLN A 25 11.26 -16.80 4.44
CA GLN A 25 11.49 -16.83 3.00
C GLN A 25 10.20 -17.02 2.18
N LEU A 26 9.13 -16.32 2.57
CA LEU A 26 7.85 -16.41 1.88
C LEU A 26 7.91 -15.70 0.53
N GLU A 27 7.32 -16.32 -0.48
CA GLU A 27 7.08 -15.65 -1.76
C GLU A 27 6.01 -14.57 -1.59
N VAL A 28 6.24 -13.42 -2.23
CA VAL A 28 5.28 -12.32 -2.27
C VAL A 28 5.02 -11.90 -3.72
N PRO A 29 3.80 -11.45 -4.05
CA PRO A 29 3.48 -10.92 -5.36
C PRO A 29 4.46 -9.81 -5.77
N SER A 30 4.97 -9.88 -7.00
CA SER A 30 6.02 -8.97 -7.47
C SER A 30 5.64 -7.49 -7.42
N ILE A 31 4.34 -7.16 -7.43
CA ILE A 31 3.83 -5.79 -7.38
C ILE A 31 4.17 -5.05 -6.08
N TYR A 32 4.48 -5.77 -5.00
CA TYR A 32 4.97 -5.19 -3.74
C TYR A 32 6.39 -4.63 -3.86
N PHE A 33 7.15 -5.08 -4.85
CA PHE A 33 8.46 -4.52 -5.22
C PHE A 33 8.29 -3.45 -6.30
N SER A 34 9.35 -2.69 -6.52
CA SER A 34 9.35 -1.56 -7.43
C SER A 34 9.39 -1.95 -8.90
N HIS A 35 8.59 -1.24 -9.69
CA HIS A 35 8.51 -1.34 -11.14
C HIS A 35 8.54 0.05 -11.76
N ARG A 36 9.09 0.16 -12.98
CA ARG A 36 8.89 1.36 -13.80
C ARG A 36 7.46 1.39 -14.34
N ARG A 37 6.73 2.47 -14.07
CA ARG A 37 5.35 2.66 -14.55
C ARG A 37 5.11 4.09 -14.97
N GLN A 38 4.31 4.26 -16.02
CA GLN A 38 3.66 5.53 -16.30
C GLN A 38 2.53 5.74 -15.30
N CYS A 39 2.50 6.88 -14.64
CA CYS A 39 1.53 7.21 -13.61
C CYS A 39 0.93 8.60 -13.81
N VAL A 40 -0.31 8.77 -13.38
CA VAL A 40 -1.00 10.07 -13.26
C VAL A 40 -1.31 10.36 -11.79
N ARG A 41 -1.30 11.64 -11.40
CA ARG A 41 -1.61 12.03 -10.01
C ARG A 41 -3.08 12.40 -9.85
N ARG A 42 -3.83 11.63 -9.06
CA ARG A 42 -5.24 11.89 -8.71
C ARG A 42 -5.46 11.75 -7.21
N GLY A 43 -6.19 12.65 -6.58
CA GLY A 43 -6.42 12.59 -5.12
C GLY A 43 -5.13 12.60 -4.28
N GLY A 44 -4.05 13.17 -4.82
CA GLY A 44 -2.72 13.15 -4.21
C GLY A 44 -2.07 11.76 -4.15
N GLN A 45 -2.40 10.87 -5.09
CA GLN A 45 -1.79 9.55 -5.24
C GLN A 45 -1.38 9.32 -6.68
N TRP A 46 -0.35 8.49 -6.88
CA TRP A 46 0.02 8.01 -8.19
C TRP A 46 -0.85 6.81 -8.55
N LEU A 47 -1.53 6.89 -9.69
CA LEU A 47 -2.26 5.76 -10.25
C LEU A 47 -1.57 5.29 -11.53
N PRO A 48 -1.38 3.98 -11.72
CA PRO A 48 -0.74 3.46 -12.92
C PRO A 48 -1.64 3.68 -14.14
N VAL A 49 -1.08 4.26 -15.21
CA VAL A 49 -1.79 4.44 -16.48
C VAL A 49 -2.02 3.08 -17.12
N ASN A 50 -3.28 2.82 -17.50
CA ASN A 50 -3.68 1.60 -18.20
C ASN A 50 -5.03 1.83 -18.91
N THR A 51 -5.60 0.79 -19.53
CA THR A 51 -6.88 0.88 -20.27
C THR A 51 -8.07 1.27 -19.39
N LEU A 52 -8.06 0.91 -18.10
CA LEU A 52 -9.11 1.24 -17.13
C LEU A 52 -8.84 2.58 -16.42
N VAL A 53 -7.58 3.03 -16.43
CA VAL A 53 -7.13 4.30 -15.85
C VAL A 53 -6.39 5.12 -16.93
N PRO A 54 -7.09 5.55 -18.00
CA PRO A 54 -6.47 6.38 -19.03
C PRO A 54 -6.19 7.80 -18.49
N PRO A 55 -5.17 8.51 -18.96
CA PRO A 55 -4.93 9.91 -18.60
C PRO A 55 -6.06 10.81 -19.11
N LYS A 56 -6.44 11.83 -18.32
CA LYS A 56 -7.35 12.89 -18.78
C LYS A 56 -6.56 13.95 -19.56
N PRO A 57 -7.21 14.76 -20.43
CA PRO A 57 -6.50 15.71 -21.30
C PRO A 57 -5.57 16.73 -20.61
N HIS A 58 -5.78 17.01 -19.33
CA HIS A 58 -5.00 17.96 -18.54
C HIS A 58 -4.09 17.29 -17.50
N GLU A 59 -4.02 15.96 -17.48
CA GLU A 59 -3.20 15.23 -16.53
C GLU A 59 -1.79 15.02 -17.09
N GLU A 60 -0.81 15.29 -16.25
CA GLU A 60 0.58 14.98 -16.55
C GLU A 60 0.85 13.49 -16.28
N VAL A 61 1.38 12.79 -17.27
CA VAL A 61 1.87 11.42 -17.14
C VAL A 61 3.37 11.47 -16.81
N ARG A 62 3.79 10.76 -15.76
CA ARG A 62 5.21 10.62 -15.40
C ARG A 62 5.63 9.16 -15.39
N GLU A 63 6.82 8.87 -15.90
CA GLU A 63 7.46 7.58 -15.66
C GLU A 63 8.13 7.60 -14.28
N LEU A 64 7.71 6.69 -13.40
CA LEU A 64 8.16 6.61 -12.02
C LEU A 64 8.61 5.19 -11.69
N VAL A 65 9.51 5.07 -10.71
CA VAL A 65 9.84 3.78 -10.08
C VAL A 65 8.97 3.65 -8.83
N VAL A 66 7.99 2.74 -8.90
CA VAL A 66 6.93 2.65 -7.90
C VAL A 66 6.61 1.22 -7.50
N ARG A 67 6.15 1.05 -6.26
CA ARG A 67 5.55 -0.18 -5.74
C ARG A 67 4.16 0.11 -5.18
N VAL A 68 3.44 -0.94 -4.78
CA VAL A 68 2.20 -0.79 -4.00
C VAL A 68 2.41 -1.32 -2.59
N ARG A 69 1.88 -0.61 -1.60
CA ARG A 69 1.90 -1.05 -0.19
C ARG A 69 0.64 -1.80 0.20
N THR A 70 -0.50 -1.40 -0.35
CA THR A 70 -1.78 -2.05 -0.09
C THR A 70 -2.58 -2.18 -1.38
N ILE A 71 -3.10 -3.37 -1.66
CA ILE A 71 -3.71 -3.73 -2.94
C ILE A 71 -5.23 -3.78 -2.81
N GLY A 72 -5.94 -3.22 -3.79
CA GLY A 72 -7.36 -3.42 -4.05
C GLY A 72 -7.54 -3.66 -5.55
N ASP A 73 -8.51 -2.99 -6.17
CA ASP A 73 -8.64 -3.00 -7.62
C ASP A 73 -7.62 -2.05 -8.28
N ILE A 74 -7.32 -2.30 -9.55
CA ILE A 74 -6.34 -1.50 -10.31
C ILE A 74 -6.74 -0.03 -10.46
N THR A 75 -8.03 0.28 -10.35
CA THR A 75 -8.58 1.64 -10.45
C THR A 75 -8.45 2.43 -9.14
N SER A 76 -8.24 1.77 -8.01
CA SER A 76 -8.18 2.36 -6.66
C SER A 76 -6.88 2.09 -5.90
N THR A 77 -5.99 1.25 -6.44
CA THR A 77 -4.68 0.97 -5.83
C THR A 77 -3.68 2.08 -6.14
N GLY A 78 -3.31 2.84 -5.10
CA GLY A 78 -2.28 3.87 -5.16
C GLY A 78 -0.86 3.30 -5.18
N CYS A 79 -0.04 3.84 -6.07
CA CYS A 79 1.40 3.61 -6.14
C CYS A 79 2.18 4.56 -5.23
N VAL A 80 3.27 4.07 -4.66
CA VAL A 80 4.24 4.83 -3.88
C VAL A 80 5.58 4.81 -4.62
N GLU A 81 6.18 5.99 -4.80
CA GLU A 81 7.54 6.11 -5.33
C GLU A 81 8.51 5.46 -4.35
N SER A 82 9.26 4.46 -4.83
CA SER A 82 10.12 3.64 -3.99
C SER A 82 11.14 2.93 -4.88
N PRO A 83 12.42 2.83 -4.48
CA PRO A 83 13.41 2.03 -5.19
C PRO A 83 13.43 0.54 -4.76
N ALA A 84 12.56 0.12 -3.82
CA ALA A 84 12.67 -1.17 -3.15
C ALA A 84 12.43 -2.37 -4.10
N ALA A 85 13.49 -3.11 -4.42
CA ALA A 85 13.45 -4.25 -5.34
C ALA A 85 13.42 -5.60 -4.60
N THR A 86 13.70 -5.61 -3.30
CA THR A 86 13.78 -6.80 -2.46
C THR A 86 13.07 -6.60 -1.12
N THR A 87 12.82 -7.69 -0.40
CA THR A 87 12.27 -7.63 0.96
C THR A 87 13.17 -6.83 1.90
N ALA A 88 14.49 -6.96 1.75
CA ALA A 88 15.46 -6.19 2.55
C ALA A 88 15.34 -4.69 2.29
N ASP A 89 15.14 -4.28 1.03
CA ASP A 89 14.94 -2.88 0.68
C ASP A 89 13.64 -2.33 1.28
N ILE A 90 12.56 -3.13 1.28
CA ILE A 90 11.28 -2.74 1.88
C ILE A 90 11.42 -2.54 3.39
N ILE A 91 12.09 -3.48 4.07
CA ILE A 91 12.37 -3.37 5.52
C ILE A 91 13.19 -2.12 5.82
N ALA A 92 14.26 -1.86 5.06
CA ALA A 92 15.08 -0.66 5.22
C ALA A 92 14.28 0.63 4.98
N GLU A 93 13.41 0.64 3.97
CA GLU A 93 12.51 1.77 3.69
C GLU A 93 11.53 2.01 4.84
N ILE A 94 10.89 0.97 5.37
CA ILE A 94 9.94 1.09 6.49
C ILE A 94 10.65 1.58 7.74
N ALA A 95 11.87 1.08 8.03
CA ALA A 95 12.67 1.50 9.18
C ALA A 95 13.04 2.99 9.12
N ALA A 96 13.25 3.53 7.91
CA ALA A 96 13.54 4.94 7.69
C ALA A 96 12.27 5.82 7.60
N ALA A 97 11.12 5.22 7.30
CA ALA A 97 9.87 5.93 7.10
C ALA A 97 9.25 6.38 8.44
N ARG A 98 8.69 7.59 8.45
CA ARG A 98 7.89 8.12 9.57
C ARG A 98 6.37 7.92 9.38
N VAL A 99 5.96 7.15 8.37
CA VAL A 99 4.56 6.98 7.94
C VAL A 99 4.22 5.49 7.77
N THR A 100 3.09 5.06 8.33
CA THR A 100 2.62 3.66 8.32
C THR A 100 2.09 3.21 6.94
N GLU A 101 2.00 1.89 6.73
CA GLU A 101 1.59 1.22 5.47
C GLU A 101 0.39 1.86 4.75
N ARG A 102 -0.65 2.23 5.51
CA ARG A 102 -1.98 2.57 4.98
C ARG A 102 -2.14 4.01 4.52
N GLY A 103 -1.14 4.88 4.73
CA GLY A 103 -1.21 6.29 4.36
C GLY A 103 -1.33 6.55 2.84
N SER A 104 -1.14 5.53 2.01
CA SER A 104 -1.14 5.63 0.55
C SER A 104 -2.40 5.11 -0.16
N ARG A 105 -3.54 4.89 0.52
CA ARG A 105 -4.84 4.57 -0.14
C ARG A 105 -5.74 5.80 -0.29
N ALA A 106 -6.27 6.04 -1.50
CA ALA A 106 -7.00 7.27 -1.82
C ALA A 106 -8.28 7.40 -0.99
N ASP A 107 -8.92 6.26 -0.75
CA ASP A 107 -10.13 6.14 0.06
C ASP A 107 -9.87 6.35 1.56
N ASP A 108 -8.62 6.16 2.02
CA ASP A 108 -8.25 6.27 3.44
C ASP A 108 -7.91 7.70 3.89
N LYS A 109 -7.82 8.68 2.98
CA LYS A 109 -7.54 10.09 3.33
C LYS A 109 -8.68 10.79 4.07
N SER A 110 -9.87 10.17 4.17
CA SER A 110 -10.95 10.61 5.06
C SER A 110 -10.93 9.90 6.43
N SER A 111 -9.99 8.97 6.64
CA SER A 111 -10.19 7.80 7.50
C SER A 111 -9.04 7.47 8.47
N GLU A 112 -7.89 8.15 8.46
CA GLU A 112 -6.80 7.83 9.41
C GLU A 112 -7.26 7.86 10.88
N ALA A 113 -8.07 8.85 11.27
CA ALA A 113 -8.74 8.84 12.59
C ALA A 113 -9.85 7.77 12.67
N ALA A 114 -10.61 7.58 11.59
CA ALA A 114 -11.72 6.65 11.53
C ALA A 114 -11.31 5.17 11.63
N MET A 115 -10.12 4.79 11.18
CA MET A 115 -9.65 3.40 11.19
C MET A 115 -9.12 3.01 12.59
N GLU A 116 -8.37 3.88 13.26
CA GLU A 116 -8.01 3.70 14.66
C GLU A 116 -9.22 3.78 15.60
N ASP A 117 -10.19 4.65 15.31
CA ASP A 117 -11.46 4.69 16.06
C ASP A 117 -12.33 3.45 15.80
N ARG A 118 -12.30 2.87 14.58
CA ARG A 118 -12.97 1.60 14.27
C ARG A 118 -12.31 0.40 14.95
N LYS A 119 -10.98 0.39 15.12
CA LYS A 119 -10.28 -0.59 15.97
C LYS A 119 -10.74 -0.47 17.42
N LYS A 120 -10.76 0.75 17.98
CA LYS A 120 -11.28 0.98 19.35
C LYS A 120 -12.75 0.59 19.51
N ALA A 121 -13.55 0.75 18.46
CA ALA A 121 -14.96 0.36 18.43
C ALA A 121 -15.20 -1.15 18.16
N GLY A 122 -14.14 -1.97 18.07
CA GLY A 122 -14.26 -3.43 17.92
C GLY A 122 -14.71 -3.89 16.53
N TYR A 123 -14.59 -3.04 15.50
CA TYR A 123 -14.78 -3.45 14.11
C TYR A 123 -13.57 -4.23 13.55
N PHE A 124 -12.42 -4.10 14.22
CA PHE A 124 -11.13 -4.74 13.94
C PHE A 124 -10.43 -5.08 15.25
#